data_AF-A0A7Y1SPC9-F1
#
_entry.id   AF-A0A7Y1SPC9-F1
#
_cell.length_a   1.000
_cell.length_b   1.000
_cell.length_c   1.000
_cell.angle_alpha   90.00
_cell.angle_beta   90.00
_cell.angle_gamma   90.00
#
_symmetry.space_group_name_H-M   'P 1'
#
loop_
_entity.id
_entity.type
_entity.pdbx_description
1 polymer ?
#
loop_
_entity_poly.entity_id
_entity_poly.type
_entity_poly.pdbx_seq_one_letter_code
_entity_poly.pdbx_strand_id
1 'polypeptide(L)'
;MAKEKSIKKTAAGVALSDYVEQVCRQILIGVVSAQRDENLGKYVGRTASKTDYKDLQGNSITMVKFDVAAEISTSIDGAGQINVLAVKADGTVGEARSATNSISFSVPIAIPKPEDQVKVDDERRRKMDQDFDRAVDWKTA
;
A
#
# COMPACT_ATOMS: atom_id res chain seq x y z
N MET A 1 -19.62 -7.84 16.53
CA MET A 1 -19.57 -8.96 15.56
C MET A 1 -19.47 -8.36 14.17
N ALA A 2 -18.26 -8.28 13.60
CA ALA A 2 -18.06 -7.76 12.26
C ALA A 2 -18.41 -8.85 11.25
N LYS A 3 -19.29 -8.52 10.29
CA LYS A 3 -19.72 -9.43 9.21
C LYS A 3 -18.50 -9.88 8.41
N GLU A 4 -18.22 -11.17 8.48
CA GLU A 4 -17.26 -11.86 7.62
C GLU A 4 -17.78 -11.74 6.18
N LYS A 5 -17.16 -10.87 5.37
CA LYS A 5 -17.47 -10.76 3.94
C LYS A 5 -17.08 -12.10 3.32
N SER A 6 -18.09 -12.93 3.06
CA SER A 6 -17.96 -14.20 2.36
C SER A 6 -17.23 -13.97 1.04
N ILE A 7 -16.03 -14.52 0.94
CA ILE A 7 -15.20 -14.52 -0.26
C ILE A 7 -15.97 -15.34 -1.29
N LYS A 8 -16.44 -14.69 -2.36
CA LYS A 8 -17.00 -15.40 -3.51
C LYS A 8 -15.85 -16.10 -4.23
N LYS A 9 -15.47 -17.27 -3.72
CA LYS A 9 -14.54 -18.19 -4.37
C LYS A 9 -15.26 -18.81 -5.57
N THR A 10 -15.36 -18.05 -6.65
CA THR A 10 -15.84 -18.59 -7.93
C THR A 10 -14.84 -19.62 -8.43
N ALA A 11 -15.32 -20.67 -9.08
CA ALA A 11 -14.53 -21.79 -9.58
C ALA A 11 -13.46 -21.40 -10.65
N ALA A 12 -13.25 -20.11 -10.92
CA ALA A 12 -12.52 -19.54 -12.06
C ALA A 12 -11.56 -18.38 -11.69
N GLY A 13 -11.01 -18.35 -10.47
CA GLY A 13 -10.05 -17.31 -10.05
C GLY A 13 -10.64 -16.27 -9.09
N VAL A 14 -9.79 -15.36 -8.61
CA VAL A 14 -10.14 -14.31 -7.64
C VAL A 14 -10.49 -13.03 -8.40
N ALA A 15 -11.55 -12.32 -8.02
CA ALA A 15 -11.88 -11.03 -8.63
C ALA A 15 -10.70 -10.06 -8.51
N LEU A 16 -10.41 -9.28 -9.57
CA LEU A 16 -9.27 -8.36 -9.57
C LEU A 16 -9.28 -7.38 -8.38
N SER A 17 -10.47 -6.89 -8.01
CA SER A 17 -10.65 -6.02 -6.84
C SER A 17 -10.20 -6.69 -5.53
N ASP A 18 -10.62 -7.94 -5.33
CA ASP A 18 -10.34 -8.68 -4.10
C ASP A 18 -8.86 -9.06 -4.03
N TYR A 19 -8.26 -9.39 -5.18
CA TYR A 19 -6.83 -9.65 -5.27
C TYR A 19 -6.00 -8.42 -4.92
N VAL A 20 -6.31 -7.26 -5.52
CA VAL A 20 -5.60 -6.00 -5.23
C VAL A 20 -5.77 -5.62 -3.76
N GLU A 21 -6.98 -5.73 -3.20
CA GLU A 21 -7.22 -5.45 -1.78
C GLU A 21 -6.35 -6.34 -0.87
N GLN A 22 -6.30 -7.64 -1.15
CA GLN A 22 -5.52 -8.59 -0.36
C GLN A 22 -4.03 -8.30 -0.41
N VAL A 23 -3.47 -8.05 -1.61
CA VAL A 23 -2.05 -7.75 -1.76
C VAL A 23 -1.68 -6.45 -1.06
N CYS A 24 -2.44 -5.37 -1.28
CA CYS A 24 -2.21 -4.09 -0.61
C CYS A 24 -2.29 -4.23 0.92
N ARG A 25 -3.27 -4.99 1.44
CA ARG A 25 -3.41 -5.28 2.87
C ARG A 25 -2.21 -6.08 3.40
N GLN A 26 -1.78 -7.13 2.72
CA GLN A 26 -0.63 -7.95 3.15
C GLN A 26 0.66 -7.15 3.19
N ILE A 27 0.91 -6.30 2.18
CA ILE A 27 2.05 -5.39 2.16
C ILE A 27 2.03 -4.48 3.38
N LEU A 28 0.91 -3.80 3.64
CA LEU A 28 0.78 -2.88 4.77
C LEU A 28 0.94 -3.58 6.12
N ILE A 29 0.32 -4.75 6.30
CA ILE A 29 0.47 -5.55 7.53
C ILE A 29 1.92 -5.98 7.74
N GLY A 30 2.59 -6.46 6.67
CA GLY A 30 3.98 -6.87 6.73
C GLY A 30 4.90 -5.71 7.10
N VAL A 31 4.68 -4.54 6.50
CA VAL A 31 5.45 -3.33 6.81
C VAL A 31 5.24 -2.88 8.25
N VAL A 32 3.99 -2.78 8.71
CA VAL A 32 3.69 -2.40 10.11
C VAL A 32 4.27 -3.42 11.09
N SER A 33 4.25 -4.71 10.76
CA SER A 33 4.85 -5.74 11.61
C SER A 33 6.38 -5.61 11.66
N ALA A 34 7.03 -5.36 10.52
CA ALA A 34 8.47 -5.12 10.45
C ALA A 34 8.89 -3.85 11.20
N GLN A 35 8.06 -2.80 11.20
CA GLN A 35 8.29 -1.57 11.97
C GLN A 35 8.29 -1.78 13.49
N ARG A 36 7.62 -2.84 13.99
CA ARG A 36 7.58 -3.17 15.42
C ARG A 36 8.84 -3.89 15.91
N ASP A 37 9.74 -4.28 15.01
CA ASP A 37 11.03 -4.84 15.39
C ASP A 37 11.92 -3.74 16.00
N GLU A 38 12.38 -3.93 17.23
CA GLU A 38 13.15 -2.92 17.96
C GLU A 38 14.54 -2.64 17.33
N ASN A 39 15.12 -3.61 16.63
CA ASN A 39 16.45 -3.49 16.04
C ASN A 39 16.41 -2.88 14.64
N LEU A 40 15.47 -3.36 13.82
CA LEU A 40 15.39 -3.08 12.39
C LEU A 40 14.22 -2.17 12.02
N GLY A 41 13.15 -2.14 12.81
CA GLY A 41 11.90 -1.44 12.50
C GLY A 41 12.07 0.06 12.31
N LYS A 42 13.03 0.67 13.00
CA LYS A 42 13.42 2.08 12.80
C LYS A 42 13.88 2.41 11.38
N TYR A 43 14.27 1.43 10.56
CA TYR A 43 14.69 1.65 9.18
C TYR A 43 13.58 1.39 8.15
N VAL A 44 12.43 0.88 8.58
CA VAL A 44 11.34 0.47 7.69
C VAL A 44 10.32 1.60 7.52
N GLY A 45 9.93 1.89 6.27
CA GLY A 45 8.89 2.88 5.94
C GLY A 45 9.32 4.34 6.06
N ARG A 46 10.61 4.61 6.27
CA ARG A 46 11.16 5.97 6.28
C ARG A 46 11.24 6.54 4.87
N THR A 47 10.94 7.83 4.74
CA THR A 47 11.05 8.57 3.48
C THR A 47 12.40 9.26 3.36
N ALA A 48 12.97 9.28 2.16
CA ALA A 48 14.17 10.08 1.87
C ALA A 48 13.86 11.58 2.07
N SER A 49 14.82 12.33 2.59
CA SER A 49 14.64 13.72 3.04
C SER A 49 14.28 14.74 1.94
N LYS A 50 14.19 14.35 0.65
CA LYS A 50 14.25 15.32 -0.46
C LYS A 50 13.35 15.09 -1.69
N THR A 51 12.31 14.24 -1.67
CA THR A 51 11.56 13.95 -2.91
C THR A 51 10.05 13.88 -2.77
N ASP A 52 9.37 14.10 -3.92
CA ASP A 52 7.92 14.16 -4.21
C ASP A 52 7.10 12.91 -3.86
N TYR A 53 7.71 11.96 -3.14
CA TYR A 53 7.10 10.69 -2.79
C TYR A 53 6.61 10.70 -1.33
N LYS A 54 5.99 11.82 -0.93
CA LYS A 54 5.32 11.96 0.37
C LYS A 54 3.87 12.37 0.19
N ASP A 55 2.98 11.81 1.01
CA ASP A 55 1.62 12.33 1.10
C ASP A 55 1.56 13.59 1.99
N LEU A 56 0.36 14.17 2.12
CA LEU A 56 0.14 15.34 2.98
C LEU A 56 0.42 15.09 4.47
N GLN A 57 0.44 13.82 4.89
CA GLN A 57 0.77 13.39 6.26
C GLN A 57 2.29 13.08 6.40
N GLY A 58 3.04 13.17 5.30
CA GLY A 58 4.46 12.90 5.22
C GLY A 58 4.83 11.41 5.10
N ASN A 59 3.86 10.51 4.91
CA ASN A 59 4.07 9.08 4.70
C ASN A 59 4.82 8.84 3.39
N SER A 60 5.64 7.79 3.35
CA SER A 60 6.41 7.43 2.14
C SER A 60 5.48 6.80 1.10
N ILE A 61 5.39 7.38 -0.09
CA ILE A 61 4.60 6.81 -1.19
C ILE A 61 5.46 5.78 -1.93
N THR A 62 5.03 4.53 -1.96
CA THR A 62 5.66 3.45 -2.72
C THR A 62 4.72 2.99 -3.84
N MET A 63 5.23 2.90 -5.06
CA MET A 63 4.47 2.37 -6.20
C MET A 63 4.55 0.85 -6.20
N VAL A 64 3.44 0.17 -5.93
CA VAL A 64 3.34 -1.28 -6.08
C VAL A 64 2.90 -1.58 -7.50
N LYS A 65 3.78 -2.27 -8.25
CA LYS A 65 3.50 -2.70 -9.62
C LYS A 65 2.82 -4.06 -9.59
N PHE A 66 1.67 -4.15 -10.25
CA PHE A 66 0.94 -5.38 -10.47
C PHE A 66 1.14 -5.80 -11.92
N ASP A 67 1.45 -7.07 -12.10
CA ASP A 67 1.44 -7.74 -13.39
C ASP A 67 0.61 -9.02 -13.23
N VAL A 68 -0.61 -9.01 -13.76
CA VAL A 68 -1.59 -10.08 -13.52
C VAL A 68 -2.08 -10.67 -14.83
N ALA A 69 -2.11 -12.01 -14.89
CA ALA A 69 -2.83 -12.72 -15.92
C ALA A 69 -4.32 -12.71 -15.58
N ALA A 70 -5.15 -12.19 -16.48
CA ALA A 70 -6.58 -12.04 -16.26
C ALA A 70 -7.41 -12.73 -17.34
N GLU A 71 -8.55 -13.26 -16.90
CA GLU A 71 -9.62 -13.75 -17.76
C GLU A 71 -10.82 -12.80 -17.67
N ILE A 72 -11.35 -12.41 -18.83
CA ILE A 72 -12.55 -11.58 -18.92
C ILE A 72 -13.74 -12.52 -19.13
N SER A 73 -14.60 -12.63 -18.13
CA SER A 73 -15.88 -13.32 -18.26
C SER A 73 -16.98 -12.29 -18.47
N THR A 74 -17.62 -12.29 -19.64
CA THR A 74 -18.85 -11.53 -19.90
C THR A 74 -20.06 -12.40 -19.53
N SER A 75 -20.85 -11.98 -18.54
CA SER A 75 -22.14 -12.63 -18.29
C SER A 75 -23.19 -12.14 -19.30
N ILE A 76 -24.21 -12.98 -19.55
CA ILE A 76 -25.33 -12.69 -20.46
C ILE A 76 -26.12 -11.42 -20.04
N ASP A 77 -25.98 -10.99 -18.78
CA ASP A 77 -26.60 -9.79 -18.22
C ASP A 77 -25.77 -8.50 -18.44
N GLY A 78 -24.68 -8.56 -19.22
CA GLY A 78 -23.89 -7.38 -19.59
C GLY A 78 -22.89 -6.89 -18.53
N ALA A 79 -22.79 -7.55 -17.37
CA ALA A 79 -21.78 -7.26 -16.37
C ALA A 79 -20.49 -8.04 -16.68
N GLY A 80 -19.51 -7.38 -17.29
CA GLY A 80 -18.17 -7.94 -17.46
C GLY A 80 -17.43 -8.02 -16.13
N GLN A 81 -16.86 -9.17 -15.80
CA GLN A 81 -16.02 -9.37 -14.62
C GLN A 81 -14.61 -9.80 -15.04
N ILE A 82 -13.60 -9.17 -14.43
CA ILE A 82 -12.19 -9.51 -14.62
C ILE A 82 -11.75 -10.38 -13.44
N ASN A 83 -11.31 -11.60 -13.74
CA ASN A 83 -10.81 -12.55 -12.75
C ASN A 83 -9.31 -12.75 -12.94
N VAL A 84 -8.56 -12.72 -11.84
CA VAL A 84 -7.13 -12.99 -11.80
C VAL A 84 -6.91 -14.49 -11.72
N LEU A 85 -6.09 -15.00 -12.64
CA LEU A 85 -5.67 -16.39 -12.65
C LEU A 85 -4.69 -16.64 -11.50
N ALA A 86 -5.00 -17.62 -10.65
CA ALA A 86 -4.10 -18.00 -9.56
C ALA A 86 -2.90 -18.77 -10.13
N VAL A 87 -1.70 -18.21 -9.98
CA VAL A 87 -0.45 -18.94 -10.22
C VAL A 87 -0.29 -19.95 -9.08
N LYS A 88 -0.21 -21.24 -9.41
CA LYS A 88 0.09 -22.26 -8.41
C LYS A 88 1.55 -22.08 -7.94
N ALA A 89 1.80 -22.36 -6.66
CA ALA A 89 3.12 -22.22 -6.03
C ALA A 89 4.23 -23.10 -6.66
N ASP A 90 3.86 -24.04 -7.54
CA ASP A 90 4.76 -24.87 -8.34
C ASP A 90 5.23 -24.19 -9.65
N GLY A 91 4.84 -22.92 -9.89
CA GLY A 91 5.21 -22.17 -11.08
C GLY A 91 4.51 -22.67 -12.36
N THR A 92 3.62 -23.67 -12.25
CA THR A 92 2.83 -24.12 -13.39
C THR A 92 1.61 -23.22 -13.52
N VAL A 93 1.67 -22.33 -14.51
CA VAL A 93 0.47 -21.68 -15.04
C VAL A 93 -0.35 -22.81 -15.66
N GLY A 94 -1.40 -23.26 -14.97
CA GLY A 94 -2.28 -24.30 -15.48
C GLY A 94 -2.73 -23.91 -16.89
N GLU A 95 -2.48 -24.77 -17.87
CA GLU A 95 -2.80 -24.57 -19.28
C GLU A 95 -4.32 -24.40 -19.46
N ALA A 96 -4.85 -23.22 -19.15
CA ALA A 96 -6.10 -22.74 -19.70
C ALA A 96 -5.73 -21.87 -20.90
N ARG A 97 -5.64 -22.49 -22.08
CA ARG A 97 -5.59 -21.80 -23.37
C ARG A 97 -6.92 -21.09 -23.62
N SER A 98 -7.16 -20.02 -22.87
CA SER A 98 -8.22 -19.05 -23.10
C SER A 98 -7.51 -17.70 -23.07
N ALA A 99 -7.61 -16.93 -24.16
CA ALA A 99 -6.88 -15.69 -24.45
C ALA A 99 -6.48 -14.93 -23.18
N THR A 100 -5.26 -15.20 -22.68
CA THR A 100 -4.79 -14.64 -21.42
C THR A 100 -4.46 -13.17 -21.66
N ASN A 101 -5.34 -12.28 -21.20
CA ASN A 101 -5.06 -10.86 -21.23
C ASN A 101 -4.24 -10.52 -19.98
N SER A 102 -3.01 -10.07 -20.17
CA SER A 102 -2.20 -9.52 -19.08
C SER A 102 -2.63 -8.09 -18.80
N ILE A 103 -2.86 -7.74 -17.54
CA ILE A 103 -3.11 -6.38 -17.11
C ILE A 103 -1.95 -5.95 -16.20
N SER A 104 -1.23 -4.93 -16.63
CA SER A 104 -0.17 -4.31 -15.82
C SER A 104 -0.61 -2.92 -15.38
N PHE A 105 -0.56 -2.66 -14.07
CA PHE A 105 -0.93 -1.37 -13.48
C PHE A 105 -0.12 -1.12 -12.23
N SER A 106 -0.20 0.10 -11.69
CA SER A 106 0.53 0.46 -10.48
C SER A 106 -0.39 1.17 -9.51
N VAL A 107 -0.28 0.80 -8.23
CA VAL A 107 -1.05 1.39 -7.14
C VAL A 107 -0.08 2.15 -6.22
N PRO A 108 -0.24 3.48 -6.06
CA PRO A 108 0.50 4.21 -5.03
C PRO A 108 -0.02 3.80 -3.66
N ILE A 109 0.87 3.35 -2.77
CA ILE A 109 0.54 3.03 -1.39
C ILE A 109 1.34 3.95 -0.47
N ALA A 110 0.64 4.62 0.45
CA ALA A 110 1.27 5.38 1.52
C ALA A 110 1.71 4.42 2.64
N ILE A 111 3.01 4.34 2.86
CA ILE A 111 3.61 3.57 3.94
C ILE A 111 3.71 4.44 5.19
N PRO A 112 3.08 4.04 6.30
CA PRO A 112 3.09 4.84 7.53
C PRO A 112 4.51 5.05 8.03
N LYS A 113 4.79 6.24 8.57
CA LYS A 113 6.06 6.51 9.24
C LYS A 113 6.19 5.66 10.51
N PRO A 114 7.40 5.20 10.86
CA PRO A 114 7.64 4.60 12.18
C PRO A 114 7.43 5.63 13.29
N GLU A 115 6.91 5.20 14.45
CA GLU A 115 6.51 6.08 15.55
C GLU A 115 7.62 7.03 16.03
N ASP A 116 8.86 6.56 16.08
CA ASP A 116 10.00 7.37 16.50
C ASP A 116 10.24 8.53 15.55
N GLN A 117 10.00 8.33 14.25
CA GLN A 117 10.12 9.41 13.28
C GLN A 117 9.00 10.44 13.44
N VAL A 118 7.79 10.00 13.80
CA VAL A 118 6.68 10.93 14.11
C VAL A 118 7.04 11.80 15.31
N LYS A 119 7.55 11.19 16.40
CA LYS A 119 8.00 11.91 17.60
C LYS A 119 9.09 12.93 17.30
N VAL A 120 10.11 12.53 16.54
CA VAL A 120 11.22 13.42 16.15
C VAL A 120 10.74 14.58 15.28
N ASP A 121 9.83 14.32 14.32
CA ASP A 121 9.25 15.37 13.47
C ASP A 121 8.43 16.38 14.31
N ASP A 122 7.64 15.90 15.28
CA ASP A 122 6.83 16.73 16.16
C ASP A 122 7.68 17.57 17.13
N GLU A 123 8.72 16.98 17.72
CA GLU A 123 9.68 17.70 18.57
C GLU A 123 10.39 18.80 17.79
N ARG A 124 10.80 18.51 16.54
CA ARG A 124 11.46 19.50 15.68
C ARG A 124 10.52 20.65 15.36
N ARG A 125 9.25 20.39 15.07
CA ARG A 125 8.24 21.43 14.81
C ARG A 125 8.04 22.32 16.02
N ARG A 126 7.85 21.72 17.21
CA ARG A 126 7.70 22.48 18.46
C ARG A 126 8.91 23.38 18.77
N LYS A 127 10.13 22.90 18.51
CA LYS A 127 11.34 23.74 18.69
C LYS A 127 11.37 24.90 17.71
N MET A 128 11.01 24.68 16.44
CA MET A 128 10.97 25.75 15.44
C MET A 128 9.95 26.83 15.79
N ASP A 129 8.77 26.45 16.30
CA ASP A 129 7.75 27.40 16.73
C ASP A 129 8.24 28.25 17.91
N GLN A 130 8.86 27.60 18.92
CA GLN A 130 9.45 28.30 20.07
C GLN A 130 10.59 29.25 19.68
N ASP A 131 11.45 28.82 18.75
CA ASP A 131 12.55 29.65 18.24
C ASP A 131 12.02 30.86 17.44
N PHE A 132 10.93 30.67 16.69
CA PHE A 132 10.28 31.76 15.96
C PHE A 132 9.65 32.78 16.90
N ASP A 133 8.88 32.33 17.90
CA ASP A 133 8.25 33.21 18.90
C ASP A 133 9.32 34.03 19.64
N ARG A 134 10.41 33.38 20.07
CA ARG A 134 11.54 34.06 20.71
C ARG A 134 12.23 35.09 19.81
N ALA A 135 12.31 34.80 18.50
CA ALA A 135 12.90 35.72 17.53
C ALA A 135 11.99 36.92 17.21
N VAL A 136 10.68 36.75 17.30
CA VAL A 136 9.69 37.83 17.16
C VAL A 136 9.73 38.75 18.37
N ASP A 137 9.76 38.19 19.59
CA ASP A 137 9.80 38.97 20.84
C ASP A 137 11.06 39.86 20.98
N TRP A 138 12.22 39.43 20.47
CA TRP A 138 13.43 40.29 20.44
C TRP A 138 13.27 41.50 19.52
N LYS A 139 12.47 41.40 18.44
CA LYS A 139 12.32 42.49 17.45
C LYS A 139 11.27 43.54 17.85
N THR A 140 10.43 43.24 18.83
CA THR A 140 9.36 44.12 19.31
C THR A 140 9.67 44.81 20.65
N ALA A 141 10.79 44.47 21.29
CA ALA A 141 11.33 45.16 22.47
C ALA A 141 12.35 46.25 22.07
#